data_AF-A0ABD5V4W5-F1
#
_entry.id   AF-A0ABD5V4W5-F1
#
_cell.length_a   1.000
_cell.length_b   1.000
_cell.length_c   1.000
_cell.angle_alpha   90.00
_cell.angle_beta   90.00
_cell.angle_gamma   90.00
#
_symmetry.space_group_name_H-M   'P 1'
#
loop_
_entity.id
_entity.type
_entity.pdbx_description
1 polymer ?
#
loop_
_entity_poly.entity_id
_entity_poly.type
_entity_poly.pdbx_seq_one_letter_code
_entity_poly.pdbx_strand_id
1 'polypeptide(L)' 'MARSQGDPRVLFAMNLVLSATFCYTVVWGLDFIGALEFSWPLIAGTTALLMVITHVVTR' A
#
# COMPACT_ATOMS: atom_id res chain seq x y z
N MET A 1 -28.51 10.08 4.91
CA MET A 1 -27.77 8.84 4.57
C MET A 1 -27.18 8.30 5.86
N ALA A 2 -27.60 7.12 6.32
CA ALA A 2 -26.96 6.48 7.47
C ALA A 2 -25.53 6.11 7.06
N ARG A 3 -24.53 6.83 7.56
CA ARG A 3 -23.13 6.54 7.25
C ARG A 3 -22.74 5.33 8.09
N SER A 4 -22.80 4.15 7.47
CA SER A 4 -22.28 2.93 8.09
C SER A 4 -20.78 3.14 8.35
N GLN A 5 -20.41 3.26 9.61
CA GLN A 5 -19.02 3.19 10.06
C GLN A 5 -18.61 1.73 9.95
N GLY A 6 -18.14 1.33 8.77
CA GLY A 6 -17.57 -0.01 8.57
C GLY A 6 -16.52 -0.33 9.63
N ASP A 7 -16.33 -1.61 9.92
CA ASP A 7 -15.38 -2.06 10.95
C ASP A 7 -13.97 -1.49 10.65
N PRO A 8 -13.38 -0.70 11.58
CA PRO A 8 -12.05 -0.12 11.42
C PRO A 8 -10.96 -1.14 11.09
N ARG A 9 -11.09 -2.37 11.58
CA ARG A 9 -10.12 -3.45 11.33
C ARG A 9 -10.11 -3.87 9.87
N VAL A 10 -11.28 -3.96 9.25
CA VAL A 10 -11.42 -4.33 7.83
C VAL A 10 -10.87 -3.23 6.95
N LEU A 11 -11.16 -1.97 7.27
CA LEU A 11 -10.61 -0.83 6.55
C LEU A 11 -9.09 -0.79 6.60
N PHE A 12 -8.50 -1.06 7.76
CA PHE A 12 -7.06 -1.16 7.91
C PHE A 12 -6.46 -2.31 7.09
N ALA A 13 -7.04 -3.52 7.20
CA ALA A 13 -6.56 -4.69 6.47
C ALA A 13 -6.66 -4.49 4.94
N MET A 14 -7.76 -3.90 4.47
CA MET A 14 -7.96 -3.61 3.06
C MET A 14 -6.94 -2.56 2.57
N ASN A 15 -6.70 -1.50 3.36
CA ASN A 15 -5.67 -0.51 3.01
C ASN A 15 -4.27 -1.14 2.91
N LEU A 16 -3.91 -2.03 3.85
CA LEU A 16 -2.64 -2.74 3.82
C LEU A 16 -2.51 -3.61 2.57
N VAL A 17 -3.52 -4.42 2.26
CA VAL A 17 -3.51 -5.30 1.08
C VAL A 17 -3.40 -4.49 -0.20
N LEU A 18 -4.25 -3.47 -0.38
CA LEU A 18 -4.22 -2.62 -1.57
C LEU A 18 -2.87 -1.91 -1.72
N SER A 19 -2.32 -1.36 -0.62
CA SER A 19 -1.02 -0.70 -0.63
C SER A 19 0.10 -1.67 -1.01
N ALA A 20 0.10 -2.87 -0.45
CA ALA A 20 1.09 -3.90 -0.74
C ALA A 20 1.03 -4.35 -2.19
N THR A 21 -0.18 -4.61 -2.72
CA THR A 21 -0.36 -4.99 -4.12
C THR A 21 0.09 -3.88 -5.06
N PHE A 22 -0.24 -2.62 -4.77
CA PHE A 22 0.21 -1.48 -5.56
C PHE A 22 1.75 -1.36 -5.58
N CYS A 23 2.39 -1.37 -4.41
CA CYS A 23 3.85 -1.29 -4.32
C CYS A 23 4.53 -2.48 -5.01
N TYR A 24 4.00 -3.69 -4.84
CA TYR A 24 4.49 -4.88 -5.55
C TYR A 24 4.44 -4.69 -7.08
N THR A 25 3.30 -4.25 -7.63
CA THR A 25 3.15 -4.05 -9.08
C THR A 25 4.11 -2.98 -9.61
N VAL A 26 4.30 -1.87 -8.87
CA VAL A 26 5.23 -0.81 -9.27
C VAL A 26 6.68 -1.30 -9.25
N VAL A 27 7.12 -1.93 -8.16
CA VAL A 27 8.49 -2.46 -8.03
C VAL A 27 8.76 -3.53 -9.08
N TRP A 28 7.80 -4.43 -9.30
CA TRP A 28 7.90 -5.43 -10.36
C TRP A 28 8.01 -4.80 -11.75
N GLY A 29 7.21 -3.78 -12.04
CA GLY A 29 7.29 -3.05 -13.32
C GLY A 29 8.62 -2.32 -13.51
N LEU A 30 9.19 -1.77 -12.43
CA LEU A 30 10.50 -1.13 -12.45
C LEU A 30 11.65 -2.14 -12.65
N ASP A 31 11.54 -3.31 -12.02
CA ASP A 31 12.49 -4.41 -12.18
C ASP A 31 12.45 -4.98 -13.61
N PHE A 32 11.26 -5.10 -14.20
CA PHE A 32 11.08 -5.54 -15.59
C PHE A 32 11.81 -4.67 -16.61
N ILE A 33 11.87 -3.35 -16.38
CA ILE A 33 12.61 -2.40 -17.23
C ILE A 33 14.06 -2.18 -16.77
N GLY A 34 14.52 -2.90 -15.74
CA GLY A 34 15.88 -2.82 -15.20
C GLY A 34 16.19 -1.52 -14.45
N ALA A 35 15.18 -0.78 -13.99
CA ALA A 35 15.36 0.51 -13.30
C ALA A 35 15.59 0.37 -11.79
N LEU A 36 15.07 -0.70 -11.17
CA LEU A 36 15.15 -0.92 -9.73
C LEU A 36 15.07 -2.42 -9.43
N GLU A 37 15.98 -2.93 -8.60
CA GLU A 37 16.01 -4.34 -8.24
C GLU A 37 14.85 -4.70 -7.29
N PHE A 38 14.12 -5.76 -7.64
CA PHE A 38 13.06 -6.29 -6.79
C PHE A 38 13.63 -6.81 -5.46
N SER A 39 13.17 -6.25 -4.33
CA SER A 39 13.54 -6.73 -3.00
C SER A 39 12.39 -6.65 -1.99
N TRP A 40 12.26 -7.68 -1.15
CA TRP A 40 11.23 -7.74 -0.11
C TRP A 40 11.29 -6.59 0.90
N PRO A 41 12.48 -6.15 1.40
CA PRO A 41 12.55 -5.01 2.31
C PRO A 41 12.07 -3.70 1.67
N LEU A 42 12.34 -3.49 0.39
CA LEU A 42 11.94 -2.29 -0.34
C LEU A 42 10.41 -2.22 -0.50
N ILE A 43 9.77 -3.34 -0.81
CA ILE A 43 8.31 -3.44 -0.92
C ILE A 43 7.67 -3.18 0.44
N ALA A 44 8.20 -3.78 1.51
CA ALA A 44 7.68 -3.56 2.85
C ALA A 44 7.81 -2.08 3.28
N GLY A 45 8.97 -1.46 3.03
CA GLY A 45 9.22 -0.05 3.33
C GLY A 45 8.32 0.91 2.53
N THR A 46 8.20 0.70 1.22
CA THR A 46 7.35 1.52 0.35
C THR A 46 5.86 1.35 0.66
N THR A 47 5.41 0.13 0.98
CA THR A 47 4.04 -0.15 1.42
C THR A 47 3.71 0.56 2.73
N ALA A 48 4.60 0.46 3.72
CA ALA A 48 4.44 1.14 5.01
C ALA A 48 4.39 2.67 4.84
N LEU A 49 5.29 3.22 4.01
CA LEU A 49 5.30 4.64 3.67
C LEU A 49 3.98 5.08 3.03
N LEU A 50 3.51 4.33 2.03
CA LEU A 50 2.27 4.64 1.32
C LEU A 50 1.05 4.59 2.25
N MET A 51 0.99 3.59 3.13
CA MET A 51 -0.06 3.51 4.15
C MET A 51 -0.06 4.73 5.08
N VAL A 52 1.11 5.18 5.54
CA VAL A 52 1.23 6.37 6.39
C VAL A 52 0.72 7.59 5.65
N ILE A 53 1.10 7.77 4.38
CA ILE A 53 0.61 8.86 3.54
C ILE A 53 -0.92 8.81 3.42
N THR A 54 -1.50 7.65 3.09
CA THR A 54 -2.95 7.48 3.00
C THR A 54 -3.65 7.86 4.31
N HIS A 55 -3.09 7.45 5.45
CA HIS A 55 -3.66 7.78 6.76
C HIS A 55 -3.59 9.29 7.04
N VAL A 56 -2.46 9.94 6.74
CA VAL A 56 -2.29 11.39 6.94
C VAL A 56 -3.22 12.20 6.03
N VAL A 57 -3.41 11.77 4.78
CA VAL A 57 -4.25 12.49 3.80
C VAL A 57 -5.75 12.31 4.08
N THR A 58 -6.15 11.17 4.63
CA THR A 58 -7.57 10.85 4.85
C THR A 58 -8.08 11.34 6.22
N ARG A 59 -7.17 11.65 7.13
CA ARG A 59 -7.47 12.10 8.49
C ARG A 59 -7.60 13.62 8.54
#